data_AF-A0A3C1XBJ7-F1
#
_entry.id   AF-A0A3C1XBJ7-F1
#
_cell.length_a   1.000
_cell.length_b   1.000
_cell.length_c   1.000
_cell.angle_alpha   90.00
_cell.angle_beta   90.00
_cell.angle_gamma   90.00
#
_symmetry.space_group_name_H-M   'P 1'
#
loop_
_entity.id
_entity.type
_entity.pdbx_description
1 polymer ?
#
loop_
_entity_poly.entity_id
_entity_poly.type
_entity_poly.pdbx_seq_one_letter_code
_entity_poly.pdbx_strand_id
1 'polypeptide(L)' 'MLTATGYEGGNPAAALDLMESIRRDRQPKCSMYEARGAVELVLAAFESHVQGGPVALPLQVRDNPLSRLSR' A
#
# COMPACT_ATOMS: atom_id res chain seq x y z
N MET A 1 -3.60 16.14 3.45
CA MET A 1 -2.49 15.37 4.03
C MET A 1 -2.72 15.18 5.53
N LEU A 2 -2.44 14.00 6.09
CA LEU A 2 -2.38 13.79 7.54
C LEU A 2 -1.02 14.31 8.01
N THR A 3 -1.01 15.33 8.89
CA THR A 3 0.21 16.08 9.23
C THR A 3 0.77 15.76 10.62
N ALA A 4 0.13 14.87 11.37
CA ALA A 4 0.64 14.40 12.66
C ALA A 4 1.75 13.37 12.44
N THR A 5 2.92 13.58 13.07
CA THR A 5 4.11 12.73 12.93
C THR A 5 4.20 11.70 14.06
N GLY A 6 4.91 10.59 13.81
CA GLY A 6 5.08 9.50 14.77
C GLY A 6 3.85 8.58 14.89
N TYR A 7 4.03 7.42 15.53
CA TYR A 7 2.95 6.42 15.72
C TYR A 7 1.80 6.99 16.58
N GLU A 8 2.14 7.71 17.65
CA GLU A 8 1.18 8.28 18.60
C GLU A 8 0.31 9.39 17.98
N GLY A 9 0.80 10.10 16.96
CA GLY A 9 0.05 11.14 16.26
C GLY A 9 -0.61 10.64 14.97
N GLY A 10 0.14 9.92 14.14
CA GLY A 10 -0.27 9.53 12.79
C GLY A 10 -1.42 8.52 12.77
N ASN A 11 -1.36 7.48 13.62
CA ASN A 11 -2.39 6.45 13.65
C ASN A 11 -3.75 6.99 14.14
N PRO A 12 -3.82 7.73 15.27
CA PRO A 12 -5.07 8.38 15.65
C PRO A 12 -5.59 9.36 14.59
N ALA A 13 -4.71 10.11 13.92
CA ALA A 13 -5.12 11.03 12.87
C ALA A 13 -5.75 10.30 11.66
N ALA A 14 -5.21 9.15 11.25
CA ALA A 14 -5.79 8.32 10.20
C ALA A 14 -7.15 7.75 10.61
N ALA A 15 -7.28 7.26 11.85
CA ALA A 15 -8.54 6.75 12.37
C ALA A 15 -9.63 7.84 12.45
N LEU A 16 -9.27 9.04 12.93
CA LEU A 16 -10.16 10.20 12.97
C LEU A 16 -10.61 10.61 11.57
N ASP A 17 -9.70 10.64 10.59
CA ASP A 17 -10.05 10.95 9.21
C ASP A 17 -10.99 9.92 8.61
N LEU A 18 -10.80 8.63 8.87
CA LEU A 18 -11.70 7.57 8.43
C LEU A 18 -13.12 7.78 8.99
N MET A 19 -13.26 8.01 10.30
CA MET A 19 -14.56 8.28 10.92
C MET A 19 -15.24 9.53 10.35
N GLU A 20 -14.48 10.59 10.07
CA GLU A 20 -15.00 11.80 9.42
C GLU A 20 -15.43 11.53 7.97
N SER A 21 -14.70 10.67 7.27
CA SER A 21 -14.97 10.32 5.88
C SER A 21 -16.29 9.58 5.73
N ILE A 22 -16.57 8.64 6.65
CA ILE A 22 -17.85 7.95 6.75
C ILE A 22 -18.98 8.95 6.99
N ARG A 23 -18.80 9.87 7.95
CA ARG A 23 -19.83 10.87 8.31
C ARG A 23 -20.14 11.86 7.17
N ARG A 24 -19.20 12.11 6.27
CA ARG A 24 -19.34 13.08 5.17
C ARG A 24 -19.50 12.44 3.79
N ASP A 25 -19.62 11.13 3.71
CA ASP A 25 -19.68 10.38 2.45
C ASP A 25 -18.58 10.79 1.46
N ARG A 26 -17.33 10.79 1.94
CA ARG A 26 -16.14 11.09 1.14
C ARG A 26 -15.11 9.98 1.28
N GLN A 27 -14.12 9.96 0.40
CA GLN A 27 -12.96 9.09 0.60
C GLN A 27 -12.08 9.56 1.78
N PRO A 28 -11.50 8.62 2.55
CA PRO A 28 -10.44 8.94 3.48
C PRO A 28 -9.18 9.38 2.72
N LYS A 29 -8.36 10.20 3.40
CA LYS A 29 -7.09 10.72 2.88
C LYS A 29 -6.05 9.63 2.65
N CYS A 30 -6.24 8.46 3.25
CA CYS A 30 -5.48 7.25 3.00
C CYS A 30 -6.50 6.17 2.61
N SER A 31 -6.77 6.07 1.31
CA SER A 31 -7.84 5.23 0.77
C SER A 31 -7.33 3.84 0.38
N MET A 32 -8.26 2.90 0.20
CA MET A 32 -7.93 1.55 -0.29
C MET A 32 -7.29 1.56 -1.70
N TYR A 33 -7.58 2.58 -2.51
CA TYR A 33 -7.03 2.72 -3.86
C TYR A 33 -5.54 3.07 -3.82
N GLU A 34 -5.14 3.94 -2.90
CA GLU A 34 -3.73 4.25 -2.64
C GLU A 34 -3.03 3.08 -1.96
N ALA A 35 -3.70 2.43 -1.00
CA ALA A 35 -3.17 1.23 -0.33
C ALA A 35 -2.89 0.09 -1.32
N ARG A 36 -3.71 -0.07 -2.37
CA ARG A 36 -3.44 -1.02 -3.45
C ARG A 36 -2.09 -0.74 -4.14
N GLY A 37 -1.77 0.52 -4.42
CA GLY A 37 -0.47 0.89 -5.01
C GLY A 37 0.70 0.61 -4.06
N ALA A 38 0.52 0.82 -2.75
CA ALA A 38 1.53 0.49 -1.76
C ALA A 38 1.80 -1.04 -1.69
N VAL A 39 0.74 -1.85 -1.70
CA VAL A 39 0.87 -3.32 -1.76
C VAL A 39 1.53 -3.77 -3.06
N GLU A 40 1.18 -3.15 -4.19
CA GLU A 40 1.79 -3.44 -5.47
C GLU A 40 3.29 -3.11 -5.50
N LEU A 41 3.72 -2.02 -4.86
CA LEU A 41 5.14 -1.68 -4.73
C LEU A 41 5.89 -2.73 -3.90
N VAL A 42 5.31 -3.23 -2.81
CA VAL A 42 5.89 -4.31 -2.00
C VAL A 42 6.05 -5.58 -2.83
N LEU A 43 5.01 -5.98 -3.57
CA LEU A 43 5.08 -7.13 -4.47
C LEU A 43 6.11 -6.92 -5.58
N ALA A 44 6.23 -5.71 -6.11
CA ALA A 44 7.18 -5.39 -7.18
C ALA A 44 8.63 -5.48 -6.72
N ALA A 45 8.92 -5.16 -5.46
CA ALA A 45 10.24 -5.37 -4.88
C ALA A 45 10.61 -6.86 -4.84
N PHE A 46 9.67 -7.72 -4.44
CA PHE A 46 9.89 -9.17 -4.47
C PHE A 46 9.98 -9.72 -5.90
N GLU A 47 9.13 -9.24 -6.80
CA GLU A 47 9.18 -9.61 -8.21
C GLU A 47 10.53 -9.24 -8.84
N SER A 48 11.01 -8.03 -8.54
CA SER A 48 12.30 -7.55 -9.03
C SER A 48 13.45 -8.44 -8.56
N HIS A 49 13.39 -8.90 -7.31
CA HIS A 49 14.35 -9.87 -6.81
C HIS A 49 14.27 -11.21 -7.55
N VAL A 50 13.07 -11.74 -7.77
CA VAL A 50 12.84 -13.01 -8.49
C VAL A 50 13.32 -12.92 -9.95
N GLN A 51 13.10 -11.80 -10.63
CA GLN A 51 13.53 -11.58 -12.02
C GLN A 51 15.00 -11.13 -12.16
N GLY A 52 15.65 -10.76 -11.07
CA GLY A 52 17.03 -10.24 -11.07
C GLY A 52 17.16 -8.87 -11.75
N GLY A 53 16.11 -8.06 -11.79
CA GLY A 53 16.11 -6.80 -12.51
C GLY A 53 14.86 -5.93 -12.29
N PRO A 54 14.79 -4.74 -12.90
CA PRO A 54 13.64 -3.85 -12.80
C PRO A 54 12.36 -4.49 -13.35
N VAL A 55 11.21 -4.15 -12.77
CA VAL A 55 9.90 -4.67 -13.19
C VAL A 55 8.97 -3.53 -13.61
N ALA A 56 8.07 -3.82 -14.54
CA ALA A 56 7.06 -2.86 -14.97
C ALA A 56 5.90 -2.78 -13.96
N LEU A 57 5.33 -1.58 -13.82
CA LEU A 57 4.11 -1.34 -13.06
C LEU A 57 2.97 -0.91 -14.01
N PRO A 58 1.72 -1.36 -13.79
CA PRO A 58 1.32 -2.36 -12.81
C PRO A 58 1.91 -3.75 -13.12
N LEU A 59 2.04 -4.59 -12.10
CA LEU A 59 2.63 -5.93 -12.24
C LEU A 59 1.80 -6.78 -13.21
N GLN A 60 2.49 -7.41 -14.16
CA GLN A 60 1.85 -8.29 -15.14
C GLN A 60 1.61 -9.70 -14.57
N VAL A 61 2.49 -10.13 -13.67
CA VAL A 61 2.36 -11.40 -12.94
C VAL A 61 1.46 -11.18 -11.72
N ARG A 62 0.46 -12.06 -11.56
CA ARG A 62 -0.55 -11.97 -10.47
C ARG A 62 -0.48 -13.10 -9.45
N ASP A 63 0.58 -13.90 -9.49
CA ASP A 63 0.89 -14.84 -8.41
C ASP A 63 1.62 -14.13 -7.26
N ASN A 64 1.88 -14.84 -6.16
CA ASN A 64 2.76 -14.33 -5.11
C ASN A 64 4.23 -14.58 -5.54
N PRO A 65 5.07 -13.53 -5.69
CA PRO A 65 6.45 -13.71 -6.15
C PRO A 65 7.28 -14.65 -5.25
N LEU A 66 7.01 -14.65 -3.94
CA LEU A 66 7.72 -15.51 -2.99
C LEU A 66 7.44 -17.00 -3.18
N SER A 67 6.35 -17.36 -3.87
CA SER A 67 6.03 -18.76 -4.15
C SER A 67 6.97 -19.40 -5.19
N ARG A 68 7.71 -18.59 -5.96
CA ARG A 68 8.66 -19.04 -6.99
C ARG A 68 10.09 -19.23 -6.48
N LEU A 69 10.36 -18.83 -5.24
CA LEU A 69 11.67 -19.04 -4.62
C LEU A 69 11.76 -20.48 -4.09
N SER A 70 12.76 -21.23 -4.54
CA SER A 70 13.12 -22.50 -3.91
C SER A 70 13.81 -22.24 -2.57
N ARG A 71 13.49 -23.08 -1.57
CA ARG A 71 14.16 -23.09 -0.26
C ARG A 71 15.63 -23.48 -0.35
#